data_AF-A0A847C8Z7-F1
#
_entry.id   AF-A0A847C8Z7-F1
#
_cell.length_a   1.000
_cell.length_b   1.000
_cell.length_c   1.000
_cell.angle_alpha   90.00
_cell.angle_beta   90.00
_cell.angle_gamma   90.00
#
_symmetry.space_group_name_H-M   'P 1'
#
loop_
_entity.id
_entity.type
_entity.pdbx_description
1 polymer ?
#
loop_
_entity_poly.entity_id
_entity_poly.type
_entity_poly.pdbx_seq_one_letter_code
_entity_poly.pdbx_strand_id
1 'polypeptide(L)'
;MREGEIMLAKTAGVCFGGDRAVKLCDGLLDEGKKVATLGPIIHNRSVIERLQERGAVVVNAPEETPAGYTLVIRSHGVAKDVYERCERLGIEIADATCPFVSKIHKIAGEYSDKGYDILIAGDKDHPEVEGIAGFCGGRAYIYADLEGLKELCGLKNLTENAIMAAQTTFNLTEYKKCCEYIKKIYTNVLIFDTICNATRDRQEEAEKLAEKCDICVVIGGQNSSNTKKLCDVCERHAKTYLIEDKDGLTGGMLDGAKCIGVTAGASTPSPLIEEVLTKMSEIIKDEDFNFEQALEDSFKLVHRGQRVEGVVTAVHPNEVEVDIGTKHTGFIPADELSDDASASPEEIVKVGDKLNLLVTKVQDLEGIVTLSKKRVDSEKGLEEISKGVDEGTVFDAYITEAVNKGLVAIVKGVRIFIPASQATLRRGEPYEQLVRSHQKIKILEVNEERRRAIGSIRAVLDIENEKKRDEFWNTVEV
;
A
#
# COMPACT_ATOMS: atom_id res chain seq x y z
N MET A 1 -27.54 -16.43 12.31
CA MET A 1 -27.42 -14.96 12.36
C MET A 1 -28.54 -14.45 13.24
N ARG A 2 -28.22 -13.56 14.18
CA ARG A 2 -29.20 -12.91 15.06
C ARG A 2 -30.06 -11.95 14.21
N GLU A 3 -31.19 -11.49 14.72
CA GLU A 3 -31.88 -10.36 14.06
C GLU A 3 -31.06 -9.09 14.29
N GLY A 4 -30.80 -8.32 13.23
CA GLY A 4 -30.14 -7.02 13.34
C GLY A 4 -28.61 -7.00 13.38
N GLU A 5 -27.91 -8.07 12.99
CA GLU A 5 -26.43 -8.11 12.99
C GLU A 5 -25.87 -7.08 11.97
N ILE A 6 -25.07 -6.11 12.45
CA ILE A 6 -24.43 -5.09 11.61
C ILE A 6 -23.01 -5.54 11.25
N MET A 7 -22.71 -5.61 9.96
CA MET A 7 -21.38 -5.97 9.43
C MET A 7 -20.75 -4.78 8.71
N LEU A 8 -19.70 -4.19 9.29
CA LEU A 8 -18.96 -3.10 8.68
C LEU A 8 -17.85 -3.63 7.75
N ALA A 9 -17.78 -3.11 6.53
CA ALA A 9 -16.67 -3.34 5.61
C ALA A 9 -15.37 -2.74 6.18
N LYS A 10 -14.28 -3.51 6.20
CA LYS A 10 -12.97 -3.07 6.72
C LYS A 10 -12.37 -1.94 5.90
N THR A 11 -12.67 -1.92 4.60
CA THR A 11 -12.21 -0.88 3.68
C THR A 11 -13.07 0.40 3.72
N ALA A 12 -14.12 0.45 4.57
CA ALA A 12 -15.00 1.60 4.67
C ALA A 12 -14.25 2.89 5.03
N GLY A 13 -14.63 3.96 4.34
CA GLY A 13 -14.21 5.33 4.63
C GLY A 13 -13.06 5.82 3.75
N VAL A 14 -12.43 6.92 4.19
CA VAL A 14 -11.47 7.69 3.38
C VAL A 14 -10.31 6.83 2.89
N CYS A 15 -9.99 6.95 1.60
CA CYS A 15 -8.80 6.32 1.01
C CYS A 15 -7.57 7.19 1.19
N PHE A 16 -6.38 6.61 0.99
CA PHE A 16 -5.11 7.32 1.08
C PHE A 16 -5.09 8.66 0.30
N GLY A 17 -5.55 8.67 -0.96
CA GLY A 17 -5.55 9.87 -1.79
C GLY A 17 -6.43 10.99 -1.24
N GLY A 18 -7.59 10.65 -0.67
CA GLY A 18 -8.47 11.62 -0.02
C GLY A 18 -7.89 12.13 1.30
N ASP A 19 -7.35 11.25 2.13
CA ASP A 19 -6.73 11.60 3.42
C ASP A 19 -5.51 12.51 3.23
N ARG A 20 -4.64 12.19 2.26
CA ARG A 20 -3.50 13.03 1.87
C ARG A 20 -3.95 14.44 1.48
N ALA A 21 -5.00 14.55 0.67
CA ALA A 21 -5.47 15.84 0.19
C ALA A 21 -6.02 16.73 1.31
N VAL A 22 -6.75 16.12 2.25
CA VAL A 22 -7.27 16.79 3.44
C VAL A 22 -6.14 17.22 4.37
N LYS A 23 -5.19 16.33 4.68
CA LYS A 23 -4.02 16.62 5.52
C LYS A 23 -3.13 17.72 4.94
N LEU A 24 -2.97 17.78 3.62
CA LEU A 24 -2.24 18.86 2.96
C LEU A 24 -2.91 20.22 3.23
N CYS A 25 -4.23 20.30 3.08
CA CYS A 25 -4.97 21.52 3.38
C CYS A 25 -4.88 21.90 4.86
N ASP A 26 -5.06 20.92 5.76
CA ASP A 26 -4.98 21.13 7.20
C ASP A 26 -3.59 21.66 7.61
N GLY A 27 -2.51 21.06 7.09
CA GLY A 27 -1.14 21.49 7.38
C GLY A 27 -0.82 22.90 6.91
N LEU A 28 -1.27 23.28 5.71
CA LEU A 28 -1.11 24.66 5.22
C LEU A 28 -1.85 25.68 6.10
N LEU A 29 -3.05 25.33 6.57
CA LEU A 29 -3.83 26.15 7.49
C LEU A 29 -3.16 26.23 8.88
N ASP A 30 -2.58 25.14 9.38
CA ASP A 30 -1.83 25.10 10.64
C ASP A 30 -0.57 25.97 10.59
N GLU A 31 0.07 26.07 9.42
CA GLU A 31 1.18 26.99 9.16
C GLU A 31 0.74 28.47 9.06
N GLY A 32 -0.57 28.75 9.13
CA GLY A 32 -1.13 30.09 8.99
C GLY A 32 -1.17 30.60 7.55
N LYS A 33 -1.01 29.73 6.55
CA LYS A 33 -1.19 30.10 5.15
C LYS A 33 -2.67 30.31 4.83
N LYS A 34 -2.94 31.17 3.85
CA LYS A 34 -4.27 31.33 3.27
C LYS A 34 -4.45 30.31 2.17
N VAL A 35 -5.49 29.48 2.25
CA VAL A 35 -5.68 28.33 1.36
C VAL A 35 -6.90 28.52 0.48
N ALA A 36 -6.74 28.34 -0.83
CA ALA A 36 -7.84 28.19 -1.77
C ALA A 36 -7.78 26.78 -2.36
N THR A 37 -8.89 26.06 -2.46
CA THR A 37 -8.94 24.76 -3.15
C THR A 37 -9.57 24.92 -4.53
N LEU A 38 -8.96 24.33 -5.55
CA LEU A 38 -9.53 24.33 -6.90
C LEU A 38 -10.61 23.26 -7.01
N GLY A 39 -11.86 23.69 -6.83
CA GLY A 39 -13.02 22.86 -6.58
C GLY A 39 -12.99 22.22 -5.18
N PRO A 40 -13.97 21.34 -4.89
CA PRO A 40 -13.97 20.57 -3.65
C PRO A 40 -12.72 19.70 -3.53
N ILE A 41 -12.02 19.77 -2.39
CA ILE A 41 -10.80 18.98 -2.13
C ILE A 41 -11.05 17.49 -2.26
N ILE A 42 -12.20 17.04 -1.74
CA ILE A 42 -12.81 15.72 -1.88
C ILE A 42 -14.33 15.88 -2.01
N HIS A 43 -15.04 14.85 -2.47
CA HIS A 43 -16.51 14.87 -2.60
C HIS A 43 -17.20 14.52 -1.28
N ASN A 44 -16.95 15.32 -0.23
CA ASN A 44 -17.62 15.17 1.06
C ASN A 44 -17.93 16.52 1.71
N ARG A 45 -19.22 16.76 1.96
CA ARG A 45 -19.73 18.03 2.48
C ARG A 45 -19.15 18.41 3.85
N SER A 46 -19.15 17.48 4.80
CA SER A 46 -18.66 17.74 6.17
C SER A 46 -17.18 18.17 6.19
N VAL A 47 -16.36 17.57 5.32
CA VAL A 47 -14.94 17.92 5.21
C VAL A 47 -14.75 19.28 4.58
N ILE A 48 -15.56 19.62 3.57
CA ILE A 48 -15.53 20.95 2.94
C ILE A 48 -15.91 22.02 3.94
N GLU A 49 -17.02 21.84 4.66
CA GLU A 49 -17.51 22.80 5.67
C GLU A 49 -16.47 23.03 6.78
N ARG A 50 -15.87 21.95 7.32
CA ARG A 50 -14.80 22.04 8.32
C ARG A 50 -13.59 22.83 7.83
N LEU A 51 -13.15 22.64 6.58
CA LEU A 51 -12.02 23.39 6.02
C LEU A 51 -12.38 24.87 5.81
N GLN A 52 -13.63 25.16 5.43
CA GLN A 52 -14.12 26.53 5.30
C GLN A 52 -14.19 27.27 6.65
N GLU A 53 -14.64 26.59 7.71
CA GLU A 53 -14.62 27.13 9.08
C GLU A 53 -13.20 27.48 9.55
N ARG A 54 -12.20 26.72 9.07
CA ARG A 54 -10.78 27.01 9.31
C ARG A 54 -10.20 28.10 8.41
N GLY A 55 -10.98 28.65 7.48
CA GLY A 55 -10.59 29.77 6.63
C GLY A 55 -10.18 29.41 5.19
N ALA A 56 -10.30 28.15 4.77
CA ALA A 56 -10.11 27.79 3.37
C ALA A 56 -11.27 28.30 2.49
N VAL A 57 -10.97 28.66 1.25
CA VAL A 57 -11.99 29.05 0.25
C VAL A 57 -11.99 28.07 -0.92
N VAL A 58 -13.14 27.88 -1.56
CA VAL A 58 -13.26 27.05 -2.77
C VAL A 58 -13.37 27.97 -3.98
N VAL A 59 -12.55 27.74 -5.00
CA VAL A 59 -12.55 28.48 -6.28
C VAL A 59 -12.77 27.51 -7.43
N ASN A 60 -13.35 27.96 -8.55
CA ASN A 60 -13.63 27.10 -9.71
C ASN A 60 -12.57 27.23 -10.81
N ALA A 61 -11.78 28.30 -10.79
CA ALA A 61 -10.71 28.54 -11.76
C ALA A 61 -9.47 29.15 -11.07
N PRO A 62 -8.25 28.96 -11.61
CA PRO A 62 -7.04 29.58 -11.07
C PRO A 62 -7.15 31.10 -10.86
N GLU A 63 -7.81 31.81 -11.77
CA GLU A 63 -7.97 33.27 -11.76
C GLU A 63 -8.83 33.78 -10.60
N GLU A 64 -9.67 32.92 -10.02
CA GLU A 64 -10.49 33.25 -8.86
C GLU A 64 -9.70 33.15 -7.54
N THR A 65 -8.45 32.67 -7.59
CA THR A 65 -7.58 32.55 -6.41
C THR A 65 -7.28 33.94 -5.84
N PRO A 66 -7.65 34.22 -4.58
CA PRO A 66 -7.38 35.53 -4.00
C PRO A 66 -5.87 35.77 -3.84
N ALA A 67 -5.45 37.05 -3.94
CA ALA A 67 -4.04 37.40 -3.85
C ALA A 67 -3.40 36.94 -2.52
N GLY A 68 -2.24 36.28 -2.62
CA GLY A 68 -1.51 35.74 -1.47
C GLY A 68 -2.08 34.44 -0.90
N TYR A 69 -3.04 33.80 -1.58
CA TYR A 69 -3.48 32.45 -1.25
C TYR A 69 -2.61 31.42 -1.97
N THR A 70 -2.33 30.31 -1.29
CA THR A 70 -1.80 29.09 -1.92
C THR A 70 -2.99 28.31 -2.49
N LEU A 71 -2.95 28.02 -3.79
CA LEU A 71 -3.96 27.22 -4.47
C LEU A 71 -3.65 25.73 -4.33
N VAL A 72 -4.57 24.98 -3.74
CA VAL A 72 -4.48 23.53 -3.59
C VAL A 72 -5.19 22.85 -4.74
N ILE A 73 -4.45 22.04 -5.49
CA ILE A 73 -5.02 21.15 -6.51
C ILE A 73 -5.63 19.92 -5.83
N ARG A 74 -6.89 19.62 -6.15
CA ARG A 74 -7.65 18.51 -5.53
C ARG A 74 -7.10 17.12 -5.86
N SER A 75 -7.50 16.11 -5.09
CA SER A 75 -7.02 14.72 -5.23
C SER A 75 -7.26 14.09 -6.61
N HIS A 76 -8.28 14.57 -7.33
CA HIS A 76 -8.63 14.13 -8.69
C HIS A 76 -7.69 14.67 -9.77
N GLY A 77 -6.78 15.57 -9.42
CA GLY A 77 -5.95 16.26 -10.39
C GLY A 77 -6.73 17.29 -11.22
N VAL A 78 -6.00 17.91 -12.13
CA VAL A 78 -6.47 18.91 -13.09
C VAL A 78 -5.73 18.73 -14.41
N ALA A 79 -6.26 19.30 -15.48
CA ALA A 79 -5.64 19.30 -16.80
C ALA A 79 -4.30 20.06 -16.83
N LYS A 80 -3.45 19.77 -17.82
CA LYS A 80 -2.10 20.35 -17.93
C LYS A 80 -2.13 21.88 -18.05
N ASP A 81 -3.11 22.44 -18.77
CA ASP A 81 -3.27 23.87 -18.97
C ASP A 81 -3.54 24.65 -17.67
N VAL A 82 -4.13 24.00 -16.67
CA VAL A 82 -4.39 24.59 -15.35
C VAL A 82 -3.07 24.90 -14.65
N TYR A 83 -2.10 24.00 -14.70
CA TYR A 83 -0.75 24.24 -14.13
C TYR A 83 -0.06 25.40 -14.85
N GLU A 84 -0.12 25.44 -16.18
CA GLU A 84 0.45 26.53 -16.98
C GLU A 84 -0.21 27.88 -16.68
N ARG A 85 -1.53 27.90 -16.43
CA ARG A 85 -2.26 29.10 -16.02
C ARG A 85 -1.81 29.59 -14.65
N CYS A 86 -1.68 28.70 -13.68
CA CYS A 86 -1.18 29.05 -12.35
C CYS A 86 0.24 29.64 -12.40
N GLU A 87 1.13 29.04 -13.22
CA GLU A 87 2.48 29.56 -13.43
C GLU A 87 2.46 30.96 -14.04
N ARG A 88 1.67 31.18 -15.10
CA ARG A 88 1.51 32.51 -15.73
C ARG A 88 0.96 33.57 -14.77
N LEU A 89 0.10 33.18 -13.83
CA LEU A 89 -0.50 34.06 -12.83
C LEU A 89 0.38 34.25 -11.58
N GLY A 90 1.49 33.52 -11.46
CA GLY A 90 2.35 33.56 -10.28
C GLY A 90 1.68 33.03 -9.01
N ILE A 91 0.73 32.09 -9.16
CA ILE A 91 0.00 31.50 -8.05
C ILE A 91 0.87 30.39 -7.42
N GLU A 92 1.08 30.44 -6.10
CA GLU A 92 1.71 29.34 -5.36
C GLU A 92 0.77 28.14 -5.35
N ILE A 93 1.25 26.98 -5.80
CA ILE A 93 0.47 25.75 -5.86
C ILE A 93 0.94 24.75 -4.79
N ALA A 94 -0.01 24.11 -4.14
CA ALA A 94 0.21 22.88 -3.37
C ALA A 94 -0.58 21.73 -4.00
N ASP A 95 0.12 20.72 -4.53
CA ASP A 95 -0.52 19.67 -5.32
C ASP A 95 -0.96 18.46 -4.47
N ALA A 96 -2.26 18.37 -4.23
CA ALA A 96 -2.90 17.29 -3.52
C ALA A 96 -3.33 16.12 -4.42
N THR A 97 -3.02 16.15 -5.73
CA THR A 97 -3.34 15.08 -6.68
C THR A 97 -2.87 13.72 -6.16
N CYS A 98 -3.75 12.73 -6.24
CA CYS A 98 -3.44 11.37 -5.83
C CYS A 98 -2.29 10.81 -6.70
N PRO A 99 -1.27 10.15 -6.13
CA PRO A 99 -0.18 9.55 -6.90
C PRO A 99 -0.66 8.57 -7.98
N PHE A 100 -1.74 7.82 -7.72
CA PHE A 100 -2.36 6.94 -8.71
C PHE A 100 -2.91 7.72 -9.92
N VAL A 101 -3.55 8.86 -9.68
CA VAL A 101 -4.04 9.75 -10.76
C VAL A 101 -2.87 10.37 -11.52
N SER A 102 -1.85 10.85 -10.80
CA SER A 102 -0.63 11.41 -11.40
C SER A 102 0.08 10.41 -12.32
N LYS A 103 0.06 9.11 -11.98
CA LYS A 103 0.58 8.04 -12.84
C LYS A 103 -0.19 7.95 -14.16
N ILE A 104 -1.52 8.08 -14.13
CA ILE A 104 -2.35 8.07 -15.35
C ILE A 104 -2.07 9.29 -16.21
N HIS A 105 -1.93 10.49 -15.62
CA HIS A 105 -1.55 11.71 -16.33
C HIS A 105 -0.23 11.55 -17.09
N LYS A 106 0.78 10.94 -16.44
CA LYS A 106 2.07 10.65 -17.07
C LYS A 106 1.94 9.67 -18.24
N ILE A 107 1.23 8.55 -18.04
CA ILE A 107 0.97 7.57 -19.09
C ILE A 107 0.25 8.22 -20.28
N ALA A 108 -0.84 8.94 -20.03
CA ALA A 108 -1.64 9.60 -21.05
C ALA A 108 -0.80 10.62 -21.86
N GLY A 109 -0.03 11.47 -21.18
CA GLY A 109 0.86 12.43 -21.82
C GLY A 109 1.97 11.78 -22.64
N GLU A 110 2.72 10.83 -22.07
CA GLU A 110 3.84 10.17 -22.73
C GLU A 110 3.43 9.40 -24.00
N TYR A 111 2.28 8.71 -23.98
CA TYR A 111 1.79 7.99 -25.14
C TYR A 111 1.11 8.90 -26.16
N SER A 112 0.45 9.96 -25.69
CA SER A 112 -0.09 11.00 -26.56
C SER A 112 1.05 11.68 -27.35
N ASP A 113 2.18 11.98 -26.71
CA ASP A 113 3.35 12.57 -27.37
C ASP A 113 3.99 11.63 -28.41
N LYS A 114 3.82 10.31 -28.23
CA LYS A 114 4.22 9.27 -29.20
C LYS A 114 3.18 9.09 -30.33
N GLY A 115 2.08 9.84 -30.32
CA GLY A 115 1.03 9.77 -31.34
C GLY A 115 0.04 8.61 -31.18
N TYR A 116 -0.04 8.00 -30.00
CA TYR A 116 -1.07 7.00 -29.68
C TYR A 116 -2.41 7.68 -29.44
N ASP A 117 -3.49 7.01 -29.85
CA ASP A 117 -4.83 7.38 -29.40
C ASP A 117 -5.05 6.93 -27.95
N ILE A 118 -5.65 7.81 -27.14
CA ILE A 118 -5.84 7.57 -25.72
C ILE A 118 -7.31 7.24 -25.45
N LEU A 119 -7.60 5.98 -25.15
CA LEU A 119 -8.93 5.49 -24.77
C LEU A 119 -9.06 5.53 -23.24
N ILE A 120 -10.05 6.27 -22.74
CA ILE A 120 -10.26 6.51 -21.31
C ILE A 120 -11.62 5.93 -20.90
N ALA A 121 -11.62 4.82 -20.16
CA ALA A 121 -12.81 4.30 -19.49
C ALA A 121 -13.15 5.18 -18.29
N GLY A 122 -14.24 5.92 -18.35
CA GLY A 122 -14.61 6.86 -17.29
C GLY A 122 -15.84 7.69 -17.60
N ASP A 123 -16.30 8.41 -16.58
CA ASP A 123 -17.35 9.40 -16.74
C ASP A 123 -16.76 10.68 -17.34
N LYS A 124 -17.30 11.11 -18.49
CA LYS A 124 -16.78 12.24 -19.28
C LYS A 124 -16.78 13.56 -18.51
N ASP A 125 -17.76 13.75 -17.62
CA ASP A 125 -17.91 14.99 -16.86
C ASP A 125 -17.20 14.92 -15.49
N HIS A 126 -16.42 13.86 -15.25
CA HIS A 126 -15.71 13.67 -13.99
C HIS A 126 -14.35 14.40 -13.99
N PRO A 127 -14.02 15.17 -12.94
CA PRO A 127 -12.76 15.90 -12.80
C PRO A 127 -11.48 15.13 -13.14
N GLU A 128 -11.42 13.88 -12.69
CA GLU A 128 -10.27 13.00 -12.94
C GLU A 128 -10.12 12.65 -14.42
N VAL A 129 -11.22 12.44 -15.13
CA VAL A 129 -11.23 12.10 -16.56
C VAL A 129 -10.90 13.34 -17.40
N GLU A 130 -11.42 14.51 -17.02
CA GLU A 130 -11.02 15.79 -17.58
C GLU A 130 -9.51 16.04 -17.41
N GLY A 131 -8.98 15.73 -16.21
CA GLY A 131 -7.56 15.78 -15.91
C GLY A 131 -6.74 14.90 -16.83
N ILE A 132 -7.09 13.61 -16.93
CA ILE A 132 -6.39 12.64 -17.80
C ILE A 132 -6.43 13.11 -19.26
N ALA A 133 -7.60 13.48 -19.77
CA ALA A 133 -7.76 13.95 -21.14
C ALA A 133 -6.97 15.24 -21.40
N GLY A 134 -6.87 16.14 -20.41
CA GLY A 134 -6.12 17.38 -20.49
C GLY A 134 -4.59 17.22 -20.50
N PHE A 135 -4.06 16.02 -20.24
CA PHE A 135 -2.65 15.69 -20.45
C PHE A 135 -2.36 15.16 -21.86
N CYS A 136 -3.40 14.85 -22.65
CA CYS A 136 -3.26 14.39 -24.03
C CYS A 136 -3.12 15.60 -24.98
N GLY A 137 -1.97 15.73 -25.64
CA GLY A 137 -1.82 16.67 -26.76
C GLY A 137 -2.49 16.20 -28.07
N GLY A 138 -2.84 14.91 -28.14
CA GLY A 138 -3.44 14.23 -29.29
C GLY A 138 -4.92 13.89 -29.10
N ARG A 139 -5.37 12.80 -29.74
CA ARG A 139 -6.78 12.37 -29.67
C ARG A 139 -7.02 11.56 -28.40
N ALA A 140 -7.93 12.07 -27.56
CA ALA A 140 -8.44 11.38 -26.39
C ALA A 140 -9.93 11.05 -26.58
N TYR A 141 -10.30 9.82 -26.20
CA TYR A 141 -11.61 9.25 -26.43
C TYR A 141 -12.14 8.69 -25.11
N ILE A 142 -13.27 9.19 -24.65
CA ILE A 142 -13.86 8.82 -23.36
C ILE A 142 -15.09 7.94 -23.60
N TYR A 143 -15.22 6.86 -22.84
CA TYR A 143 -16.38 5.96 -22.89
C TYR A 143 -16.75 5.48 -21.48
N ALA A 144 -18.05 5.33 -21.22
CA ALA A 144 -18.58 5.01 -19.90
C ALA A 144 -18.71 3.49 -19.65
N ASP A 145 -18.87 2.68 -20.71
CA ASP A 145 -19.13 1.24 -20.63
C ASP A 145 -18.73 0.51 -21.93
N LEU A 146 -18.98 -0.79 -22.00
CA LEU A 146 -18.69 -1.61 -23.17
C LEU A 146 -19.44 -1.16 -24.43
N GLU A 147 -20.68 -0.66 -24.32
CA GLU A 147 -21.44 -0.21 -25.49
C GLU A 147 -20.83 1.08 -26.06
N GLY A 148 -20.47 2.03 -25.19
CA GLY A 148 -19.72 3.22 -25.58
C GLY A 148 -18.39 2.88 -26.27
N LEU A 149 -17.68 1.86 -25.79
CA LEU A 149 -16.44 1.40 -26.44
C LEU A 149 -16.69 0.79 -27.83
N LYS A 150 -17.76 0.00 -27.99
CA LYS A 150 -18.16 -0.58 -29.28
C LYS A 150 -18.49 0.50 -30.30
N GLU A 151 -19.27 1.50 -29.89
CA GLU A 151 -19.60 2.66 -30.73
C GLU A 151 -18.33 3.38 -31.19
N LEU A 152 -17.41 3.62 -30.25
CA LEU A 152 -16.14 4.28 -30.54
C LEU A 152 -15.31 3.51 -31.58
N CYS A 153 -15.20 2.19 -31.42
CA CYS A 153 -14.48 1.33 -32.36
C CYS A 153 -15.16 1.27 -33.74
N GLY A 154 -16.49 1.39 -33.78
CA GLY A 154 -17.27 1.43 -35.02
C GLY A 154 -17.03 2.68 -35.87
N LEU A 155 -16.60 3.79 -35.26
CA LEU A 155 -16.38 5.07 -35.96
C LEU A 155 -15.10 5.12 -36.82
N LYS A 156 -14.24 4.08 -36.79
CA LYS A 156 -12.99 3.95 -37.59
C LYS A 156 -12.02 5.15 -37.51
N ASN A 157 -12.06 5.93 -36.43
CA ASN A 157 -11.21 7.11 -36.23
C ASN A 157 -9.96 6.83 -35.38
N LEU A 158 -9.68 5.57 -35.09
CA LEU A 158 -8.53 5.17 -34.29
C LEU A 158 -7.28 4.96 -35.16
N THR A 159 -6.13 5.41 -34.70
CA THR A 159 -4.82 5.08 -35.29
C THR A 159 -4.44 3.64 -35.04
N GLU A 160 -3.50 3.11 -35.82
CA GLU A 160 -2.97 1.75 -35.62
C GLU A 160 -2.51 1.47 -34.18
N ASN A 161 -2.03 2.50 -33.47
CA ASN A 161 -1.58 2.42 -32.09
C ASN A 161 -2.55 3.15 -31.16
N ALA A 162 -2.96 2.48 -30.07
CA ALA A 162 -3.80 3.06 -29.05
C ALA A 162 -3.38 2.55 -27.66
N ILE A 163 -3.64 3.36 -26.63
CA ILE A 163 -3.61 2.90 -25.26
C ILE A 163 -5.02 2.92 -24.68
N MET A 164 -5.28 2.07 -23.70
CA MET A 164 -6.49 2.07 -22.91
C MET A 164 -6.14 2.21 -21.44
N ALA A 165 -6.75 3.18 -20.77
CA ALA A 165 -6.66 3.40 -19.34
C ALA A 165 -8.06 3.62 -18.77
N ALA A 166 -8.22 3.40 -17.48
CA ALA A 166 -9.45 3.66 -16.72
C ALA A 166 -9.28 4.77 -15.69
N GLN A 167 -10.38 5.46 -15.41
CA GLN A 167 -10.55 6.22 -14.17
C GLN A 167 -10.28 5.31 -12.97
N THR A 168 -9.60 5.81 -11.94
CA THR A 168 -9.22 5.05 -10.73
C THR A 168 -10.41 4.46 -9.98
N THR A 169 -11.60 5.05 -10.14
CA THR A 169 -12.86 4.64 -9.49
C THR A 169 -13.83 3.92 -10.46
N PHE A 170 -13.35 3.45 -11.61
CA PHE A 170 -14.18 2.75 -12.60
C PHE A 170 -14.62 1.36 -12.12
N ASN A 171 -15.67 0.80 -12.73
CA ASN A 171 -16.19 -0.53 -12.38
C ASN A 171 -15.27 -1.63 -12.91
N LEU A 172 -14.81 -2.53 -12.03
CA LEU A 172 -13.83 -3.57 -12.40
C LEU A 172 -14.39 -4.57 -13.41
N THR A 173 -15.62 -5.01 -13.21
CA THR A 173 -16.28 -6.00 -14.09
C THR A 173 -16.49 -5.40 -15.48
N GLU A 174 -16.89 -4.13 -15.55
CA GLU A 174 -17.09 -3.46 -16.82
C GLU A 174 -15.76 -3.22 -17.56
N TYR A 175 -14.70 -2.85 -16.84
CA TYR A 175 -13.38 -2.68 -17.44
C TYR A 175 -12.84 -3.98 -18.03
N LYS A 176 -13.03 -5.11 -17.33
CA LYS A 176 -12.64 -6.44 -17.83
C LYS A 176 -13.33 -6.77 -19.16
N LYS A 177 -14.64 -6.50 -19.28
CA LYS A 177 -15.37 -6.69 -20.54
C LYS A 177 -14.81 -5.81 -21.66
N CYS A 178 -14.50 -4.54 -21.36
CA CYS A 178 -13.88 -3.61 -22.31
C CYS A 178 -12.51 -4.12 -22.79
N CYS A 179 -11.67 -4.59 -21.87
CA CYS A 179 -10.36 -5.20 -22.15
C CYS A 179 -10.48 -6.42 -23.07
N GLU A 180 -11.44 -7.31 -22.81
CA GLU A 180 -11.67 -8.50 -23.64
C GLU A 180 -12.19 -8.15 -25.03
N TYR A 181 -13.02 -7.12 -25.14
CA TYR A 181 -13.55 -6.66 -26.42
C TYR A 181 -12.46 -5.99 -27.27
N ILE A 182 -11.71 -5.03 -26.70
CA ILE A 182 -10.73 -4.24 -27.46
C ILE A 182 -9.61 -5.12 -28.03
N LYS A 183 -9.18 -6.17 -27.29
CA LYS A 183 -8.18 -7.14 -27.75
C LYS A 183 -8.61 -7.93 -29.00
N LYS A 184 -9.93 -8.08 -29.22
CA LYS A 184 -10.46 -8.79 -30.40
C LYS A 184 -10.50 -7.90 -31.64
N ILE A 185 -10.59 -6.58 -31.44
CA ILE A 185 -10.78 -5.59 -32.51
C ILE A 185 -9.46 -4.90 -32.87
N TYR A 186 -8.56 -4.72 -31.90
CA TYR A 186 -7.34 -3.94 -32.03
C TYR A 186 -6.10 -4.78 -31.73
N THR A 187 -5.18 -4.88 -32.69
CA THR A 187 -3.98 -5.71 -32.58
C THR A 187 -2.87 -5.07 -31.75
N ASN A 188 -2.74 -3.74 -31.78
CA ASN A 188 -1.64 -2.99 -31.13
C ASN A 188 -2.14 -2.08 -29.98
N VAL A 189 -3.14 -2.52 -29.23
CA VAL A 189 -3.61 -1.78 -28.05
C VAL A 189 -2.78 -2.12 -26.82
N LEU A 190 -2.26 -1.09 -26.14
CA LEU A 190 -1.63 -1.23 -24.83
C LEU A 190 -2.66 -0.95 -23.74
N ILE A 191 -2.90 -1.92 -22.87
CA ILE A 191 -3.91 -1.81 -21.82
C ILE A 191 -3.20 -1.58 -20.49
N PHE A 192 -3.53 -0.46 -19.84
CA PHE A 192 -3.06 -0.12 -18.51
C PHE A 192 -4.20 -0.36 -17.51
N ASP A 193 -3.97 -1.22 -16.53
CA ASP A 193 -4.89 -1.36 -15.40
C ASP A 193 -4.62 -0.23 -14.40
N THR A 194 -5.37 0.86 -14.56
CA THR A 194 -5.21 2.08 -13.78
C THR A 194 -6.29 2.25 -12.71
N ILE A 195 -7.18 1.25 -12.54
CA ILE A 195 -8.10 1.21 -11.40
C ILE A 195 -7.26 0.96 -10.14
N CYS A 196 -7.39 1.85 -9.15
CA CYS A 196 -6.54 1.78 -7.96
C CYS A 196 -6.96 0.64 -7.03
N ASN A 197 -6.01 0.13 -6.24
CA ASN A 197 -6.25 -0.99 -5.32
C ASN A 197 -7.34 -0.66 -4.30
N ALA A 198 -7.33 0.56 -3.78
CA ALA A 198 -8.37 1.06 -2.87
C ALA A 198 -9.80 0.92 -3.43
N THR A 199 -10.00 1.09 -4.75
CA THR A 199 -11.28 0.87 -5.42
C THR A 199 -11.57 -0.62 -5.57
N ARG A 200 -10.57 -1.42 -5.96
CA ARG A 200 -10.68 -2.87 -6.14
C ARG A 200 -11.08 -3.57 -4.85
N ASP A 201 -10.33 -3.33 -3.78
CA ASP A 201 -10.55 -3.96 -2.48
C ASP A 201 -11.93 -3.60 -1.92
N ARG A 202 -12.36 -2.34 -2.09
CA ARG A 202 -13.69 -1.88 -1.68
C ARG A 202 -14.81 -2.55 -2.48
N GLN A 203 -14.68 -2.65 -3.80
CA GLN A 203 -15.70 -3.30 -4.63
C GLN A 203 -15.77 -4.80 -4.33
N GLU A 204 -14.63 -5.49 -4.22
CA GLU A 204 -14.60 -6.91 -3.89
C GLU A 204 -15.12 -7.21 -2.48
N GLU A 205 -14.81 -6.36 -1.49
CA GLU A 205 -15.34 -6.51 -0.14
C GLU A 205 -16.84 -6.19 -0.08
N ALA A 206 -17.28 -5.12 -0.75
CA ALA A 206 -18.70 -4.75 -0.81
C ALA A 206 -19.55 -5.84 -1.48
N GLU A 207 -19.02 -6.50 -2.52
CA GLU A 207 -19.67 -7.64 -3.16
C GLU A 207 -19.83 -8.82 -2.19
N LYS A 208 -18.72 -9.24 -1.55
CA LYS A 208 -18.72 -10.33 -0.56
C LYS A 208 -19.57 -10.04 0.68
N LEU A 209 -19.69 -8.76 1.05
CA LEU A 209 -20.57 -8.30 2.12
C LEU A 209 -22.03 -8.43 1.69
N ALA A 210 -22.36 -7.91 0.51
CA ALA A 210 -23.73 -7.96 -0.01
C ALA A 210 -24.25 -9.39 -0.23
N GLU A 211 -23.41 -10.35 -0.60
CA GLU A 211 -23.77 -11.78 -0.69
C GLU A 211 -24.24 -12.39 0.64
N LYS A 212 -23.90 -11.77 1.78
CA LYS A 212 -24.17 -12.29 3.14
C LYS A 212 -25.22 -11.49 3.90
N CYS A 213 -25.69 -10.38 3.34
CA CYS A 213 -26.57 -9.42 4.01
C CYS A 213 -27.93 -9.34 3.31
N ASP A 214 -29.00 -9.12 4.08
CA ASP A 214 -30.33 -8.87 3.53
C ASP A 214 -30.42 -7.43 2.98
N ILE A 215 -29.73 -6.50 3.66
CA ILE A 215 -29.69 -5.08 3.35
C ILE A 215 -28.25 -4.61 3.35
N CYS A 216 -27.89 -3.74 2.39
CA CYS A 216 -26.64 -2.99 2.38
C CYS A 216 -26.91 -1.49 2.54
N VAL A 217 -26.16 -0.83 3.41
CA VAL A 217 -26.14 0.62 3.57
C VAL A 217 -24.79 1.13 3.09
N VAL A 218 -24.79 1.94 2.05
CA VAL A 218 -23.60 2.58 1.47
C VAL A 218 -23.59 4.04 1.91
N ILE A 219 -22.57 4.42 2.68
CA ILE A 219 -22.45 5.77 3.24
C ILE A 219 -21.54 6.62 2.36
N GLY A 220 -22.05 7.72 1.83
CA GLY A 220 -21.24 8.73 1.15
C GLY A 220 -22.03 9.66 0.24
N GLY A 221 -21.36 10.67 -0.29
CA GLY A 221 -22.00 11.70 -1.10
C GLY A 221 -22.62 11.16 -2.39
N GLN A 222 -23.78 11.69 -2.77
CA GLN A 222 -24.50 11.32 -3.99
C GLN A 222 -23.74 11.66 -5.28
N ASN A 223 -22.76 12.57 -5.22
CA ASN A 223 -21.92 12.95 -6.35
C ASN A 223 -20.59 12.17 -6.41
N SER A 224 -20.34 11.27 -5.46
CA SER A 224 -19.11 10.47 -5.44
C SER A 224 -19.19 9.30 -6.42
N SER A 225 -18.32 9.31 -7.42
CA SER A 225 -18.14 8.21 -8.38
C SER A 225 -17.98 6.88 -7.64
N ASN A 226 -17.00 6.77 -6.74
CA ASN A 226 -16.75 5.53 -5.99
C ASN A 226 -17.96 5.06 -5.18
N THR A 227 -18.70 5.98 -4.57
CA THR A 227 -19.88 5.63 -3.76
C THR A 227 -20.98 5.02 -4.62
N LYS A 228 -21.26 5.60 -5.80
CA LYS A 228 -22.22 5.04 -6.77
C LYS A 228 -21.81 3.64 -7.22
N LYS A 229 -20.53 3.43 -7.54
CA LYS A 229 -20.01 2.11 -7.95
C LYS A 229 -20.19 1.06 -6.85
N LEU A 230 -20.04 1.43 -5.58
CA LEU A 230 -20.31 0.52 -4.46
C LEU A 230 -21.81 0.17 -4.37
N CYS A 231 -22.71 1.13 -4.57
CA CYS A 231 -24.14 0.85 -4.68
C CYS A 231 -24.43 -0.14 -5.81
N ASP A 232 -23.92 0.12 -7.02
CA ASP A 232 -24.11 -0.76 -8.19
C ASP A 232 -23.61 -2.19 -7.98
N VAL A 233 -22.60 -2.36 -7.12
CA VAL A 233 -22.05 -3.67 -6.73
C VAL A 233 -22.95 -4.35 -5.71
N CYS A 234 -23.37 -3.65 -4.65
CA CYS A 234 -24.23 -4.21 -3.61
C CYS A 234 -25.65 -4.54 -4.11
N GLU A 235 -26.22 -3.71 -4.99
CA GLU A 235 -27.58 -3.88 -5.54
C GLU A 235 -27.78 -5.18 -6.32
N ARG A 236 -26.69 -5.83 -6.77
CA ARG A 236 -26.75 -7.12 -7.46
C ARG A 236 -27.11 -8.28 -6.54
N HIS A 237 -26.87 -8.12 -5.23
CA HIS A 237 -26.94 -9.20 -4.25
C HIS A 237 -27.91 -8.90 -3.10
N ALA A 238 -28.05 -7.63 -2.70
CA ALA A 238 -28.87 -7.22 -1.56
C ALA A 238 -29.62 -5.91 -1.80
N LYS A 239 -30.70 -5.70 -1.05
CA LYS A 239 -31.41 -4.40 -1.06
C LYS A 239 -30.47 -3.32 -0.55
N THR A 240 -30.18 -2.32 -1.37
CA THR A 240 -29.14 -1.33 -1.05
C THR A 240 -29.74 0.05 -0.86
N TYR A 241 -29.24 0.78 0.14
CA TYR A 241 -29.56 2.18 0.39
C TYR A 241 -28.30 3.03 0.37
N LEU A 242 -28.33 4.12 -0.40
CA LEU A 242 -27.32 5.16 -0.38
C LEU A 242 -27.76 6.28 0.57
N ILE A 243 -26.94 6.58 1.58
CA ILE A 243 -27.19 7.67 2.53
C ILE A 243 -25.96 8.56 2.65
N GLU A 244 -26.17 9.87 2.83
CA GLU A 244 -25.09 10.83 3.02
C GLU A 244 -24.72 11.02 4.49
N ASP A 245 -25.68 10.83 5.40
CA ASP A 245 -25.53 11.03 6.84
C ASP A 245 -26.54 10.17 7.62
N LYS A 246 -26.52 10.29 8.96
CA LYS A 246 -27.46 9.60 9.84
C LYS A 246 -28.91 9.97 9.54
N ASP A 247 -29.20 11.19 9.10
CA ASP A 247 -30.57 11.64 8.84
C ASP A 247 -31.17 10.99 7.60
N GLY A 248 -30.32 10.47 6.70
CA GLY A 248 -30.72 9.58 5.61
C GLY A 248 -31.34 8.25 6.07
N LEU A 249 -31.11 7.80 7.32
CA LEU A 249 -31.79 6.64 7.89
C LEU A 249 -33.21 7.01 8.34
N THR A 250 -34.18 6.64 7.52
CA THR A 250 -35.62 6.78 7.83
C THR A 250 -36.19 5.52 8.48
N GLY A 251 -37.20 5.68 9.33
CA GLY A 251 -37.88 4.56 9.99
C GLY A 251 -38.44 3.54 8.98
N GLY A 252 -38.27 2.25 9.26
CA GLY A 252 -38.72 1.18 8.38
C GLY A 252 -37.68 0.67 7.37
N MET A 253 -36.58 1.39 7.15
CA MET A 253 -35.56 0.98 6.17
C MET A 253 -34.87 -0.33 6.52
N LEU A 254 -34.68 -0.59 7.80
CA LEU A 254 -33.91 -1.72 8.35
C LEU A 254 -34.82 -2.83 8.91
N ASP A 255 -36.14 -2.67 8.81
CA ASP A 255 -37.12 -3.57 9.43
C ASP A 255 -37.04 -4.97 8.83
N GLY A 256 -36.96 -5.97 9.70
CA GLY A 256 -36.95 -7.39 9.32
C GLY A 256 -35.63 -7.90 8.73
N ALA A 257 -34.58 -7.07 8.66
CA ALA A 257 -33.26 -7.50 8.24
C ALA A 257 -32.55 -8.27 9.37
N LYS A 258 -32.05 -9.46 9.05
CA LYS A 258 -31.24 -10.25 9.99
C LYS A 258 -29.80 -9.82 9.94
N CYS A 259 -29.31 -9.53 8.74
CA CYS A 259 -27.93 -9.13 8.50
C CYS A 259 -27.90 -7.84 7.67
N ILE A 260 -27.25 -6.80 8.19
CA ILE A 260 -27.13 -5.50 7.54
C ILE A 260 -25.66 -5.21 7.29
N GLY A 261 -25.28 -5.14 6.01
CA GLY A 261 -23.95 -4.74 5.60
C GLY A 261 -23.82 -3.22 5.55
N VAL A 262 -22.73 -2.68 6.10
CA VAL A 262 -22.41 -1.25 6.03
C VAL A 262 -21.08 -1.09 5.31
N THR A 263 -21.05 -0.26 4.28
CA THR A 263 -19.81 0.16 3.62
C THR A 263 -19.82 1.66 3.39
N ALA A 264 -18.69 2.25 3.03
CA ALA A 264 -18.60 3.67 2.81
C ALA A 264 -17.65 4.04 1.67
N GLY A 265 -18.00 5.11 0.96
CA GLY A 265 -17.20 5.65 -0.13
C GLY A 265 -15.82 6.13 0.31
N ALA A 266 -14.90 6.18 -0.65
CA ALA A 266 -13.51 6.62 -0.44
C ALA A 266 -13.33 8.09 0.00
N SER A 267 -14.41 8.88 0.05
CA SER A 267 -14.44 10.25 0.56
C SER A 267 -15.21 10.40 1.88
N THR A 268 -15.72 9.30 2.46
CA THR A 268 -16.55 9.35 3.67
C THR A 268 -15.67 9.30 4.93
N PRO A 269 -15.67 10.33 5.79
CA PRO A 269 -14.86 10.38 7.01
C PRO A 269 -15.39 9.44 8.09
N SER A 270 -14.49 8.92 8.94
CA SER A 270 -14.83 7.96 10.01
C SER A 270 -15.93 8.47 10.96
N PRO A 271 -15.89 9.72 11.45
CA PRO A 271 -16.95 10.23 12.34
C PRO A 271 -18.35 10.14 11.74
N LEU A 272 -18.49 10.32 10.41
CA LEU A 272 -19.78 10.19 9.73
C LEU A 272 -20.26 8.74 9.69
N ILE A 273 -19.35 7.79 9.49
CA ILE A 273 -19.65 6.35 9.54
C ILE A 273 -20.10 5.97 10.95
N GLU A 274 -19.40 6.47 11.96
CA GLU A 274 -19.71 6.26 13.37
C GLU A 274 -21.11 6.77 13.73
N GLU A 275 -21.44 8.01 13.34
CA GLU A 275 -22.76 8.61 13.58
C GLU A 275 -23.90 7.79 12.96
N VAL A 276 -23.69 7.29 11.74
CA VAL A 276 -24.65 6.41 11.06
C VAL A 276 -24.80 5.10 11.83
N LEU A 277 -23.69 4.45 12.18
CA LEU A 277 -23.70 3.18 12.91
C LEU A 277 -24.40 3.31 14.27
N THR A 278 -24.13 4.38 15.03
CA THR A 278 -24.81 4.65 16.30
C THR A 278 -26.32 4.73 16.11
N LYS A 279 -26.79 5.48 15.10
CA LYS A 279 -28.23 5.58 14.80
C LYS A 279 -28.82 4.24 14.34
N MET A 280 -28.07 3.43 13.58
CA MET A 280 -28.50 2.09 13.20
C MET A 280 -28.69 1.19 14.42
N SER A 281 -27.72 1.17 15.34
CA SER A 281 -27.82 0.40 16.59
C SER A 281 -29.01 0.85 17.45
N GLU A 282 -29.29 2.15 17.53
CA GLU A 282 -30.49 2.68 18.22
C GLU A 282 -31.80 2.20 17.58
N ILE A 283 -31.88 2.15 16.24
CA ILE A 283 -33.06 1.67 15.50
C ILE A 283 -33.27 0.16 15.71
N ILE A 284 -32.18 -0.62 15.71
CA ILE A 284 -32.21 -2.08 15.76
C ILE A 284 -32.31 -2.62 17.20
N LYS A 285 -31.99 -1.79 18.22
CA LYS A 285 -31.87 -2.18 19.64
C LYS A 285 -30.86 -3.30 19.87
N ASP A 286 -29.73 -3.24 19.17
CA ASP A 286 -28.62 -4.17 19.37
C ASP A 286 -27.77 -3.71 20.59
N GLU A 287 -27.92 -4.37 21.73
CA GLU A 287 -27.19 -4.06 22.97
C GLU A 287 -25.76 -4.67 23.02
N ASP A 288 -25.41 -5.57 22.09
CA ASP A 288 -24.13 -6.31 22.08
C ASP A 288 -23.11 -5.77 21.05
N PHE A 289 -23.42 -4.72 20.27
CA PHE A 289 -22.49 -4.16 19.28
C PHE A 289 -21.35 -3.39 19.96
N ASN A 290 -20.20 -4.04 20.15
CA ASN A 290 -19.01 -3.42 20.73
C ASN A 290 -18.30 -2.52 19.70
N PHE A 291 -18.69 -1.25 19.70
CA PHE A 291 -18.22 -0.19 18.80
C PHE A 291 -16.70 -0.09 18.70
N GLU A 292 -15.98 -0.12 19.84
CA GLU A 292 -14.52 0.03 19.88
C GLU A 292 -13.81 -1.09 19.13
N GLN A 293 -14.31 -2.33 19.23
CA GLN A 293 -13.66 -3.50 18.64
C GLN A 293 -13.85 -3.60 17.12
N ALA A 294 -15.05 -3.26 16.62
CA ALA A 294 -15.32 -3.18 15.17
C ALA A 294 -14.55 -2.03 14.50
N LEU A 295 -14.37 -0.92 15.23
CA LEU A 295 -13.51 0.19 14.80
C LEU A 295 -12.04 -0.24 14.81
N GLU A 296 -11.51 -0.76 15.92
CA GLU A 296 -10.10 -1.16 16.01
C GLU A 296 -9.73 -2.15 14.92
N ASP A 297 -10.57 -3.13 14.62
CA ASP A 297 -10.32 -4.09 13.53
C ASP A 297 -10.36 -3.44 12.13
N SER A 298 -11.07 -2.32 11.96
CA SER A 298 -11.09 -1.51 10.73
C SER A 298 -9.98 -0.44 10.70
N PHE A 299 -9.39 -0.09 11.85
CA PHE A 299 -8.48 1.03 12.06
C PHE A 299 -7.12 0.66 12.62
N LYS A 300 -6.66 -0.61 12.54
CA LYS A 300 -5.28 -0.97 12.92
C LYS A 300 -4.26 -0.10 12.18
N LEU A 301 -3.83 0.96 12.85
CA LEU A 301 -2.77 1.87 12.45
C LEU A 301 -1.46 1.13 12.64
N VAL A 302 -0.69 1.04 11.55
CA VAL A 302 0.60 0.39 11.56
C VAL A 302 1.63 1.39 12.10
N HIS A 303 2.23 1.09 13.25
CA HIS A 303 3.26 1.94 13.84
C HIS A 303 4.66 1.55 13.33
N ARG A 304 5.58 2.53 13.24
CA ARG A 304 7.00 2.29 12.92
C ARG A 304 7.59 1.28 13.92
N GLY A 305 8.20 0.20 13.42
CA GLY A 305 8.76 -0.88 14.23
C GLY A 305 7.80 -2.04 14.55
N GLN A 306 6.53 -1.98 14.11
CA GLN A 306 5.57 -3.05 14.28
C GLN A 306 5.89 -4.24 13.35
N ARG A 307 5.76 -5.46 13.87
CA ARG A 307 5.78 -6.69 13.07
C ARG A 307 4.40 -6.89 12.46
N VAL A 308 4.35 -7.00 11.14
CA VAL A 308 3.12 -7.22 10.38
C VAL A 308 3.30 -8.47 9.52
N GLU A 309 2.28 -9.32 9.50
CA GLU A 309 2.19 -10.40 8.52
C GLU A 309 1.58 -9.83 7.25
N GLY A 310 2.26 -10.00 6.12
CA GLY A 310 1.77 -9.53 4.84
C GLY A 310 1.80 -10.60 3.76
N VAL A 311 0.83 -10.56 2.86
CA VAL A 311 0.70 -11.46 1.71
C VAL A 311 1.23 -10.75 0.47
N VAL A 312 2.15 -11.38 -0.26
CA VAL A 312 2.69 -10.81 -1.50
C VAL A 312 1.59 -10.71 -2.54
N THR A 313 1.23 -9.50 -2.97
CA THR A 313 0.19 -9.24 -3.98
C THR A 313 0.78 -9.12 -5.38
N ALA A 314 1.95 -8.51 -5.52
CA ALA A 314 2.64 -8.39 -6.81
C ALA A 314 4.16 -8.42 -6.62
N VAL A 315 4.85 -9.02 -7.58
CA VAL A 315 6.32 -9.07 -7.63
C VAL A 315 6.77 -8.32 -8.88
N HIS A 316 7.60 -7.29 -8.69
CA HIS A 316 8.26 -6.55 -9.74
C HIS A 316 9.78 -6.75 -9.67
N PRO A 317 10.54 -6.48 -10.74
CA PRO A 317 11.98 -6.74 -10.79
C PRO A 317 12.81 -6.00 -9.73
N ASN A 318 12.31 -4.87 -9.21
CA ASN A 318 13.02 -4.03 -8.22
C ASN A 318 12.27 -3.89 -6.89
N GLU A 319 11.03 -4.37 -6.80
CA GLU A 319 10.14 -4.16 -5.66
C GLU A 319 9.13 -5.28 -5.51
N VAL A 320 8.77 -5.61 -4.27
CA VAL A 320 7.73 -6.60 -3.96
C VAL A 320 6.63 -5.92 -3.18
N GLU A 321 5.43 -5.95 -3.72
CA GLU A 321 4.23 -5.41 -3.10
C GLU A 321 3.63 -6.45 -2.17
N VAL A 322 3.33 -6.01 -0.95
CA VAL A 322 2.78 -6.86 0.10
C VAL A 322 1.59 -6.16 0.75
N ASP A 323 0.47 -6.89 0.80
CA ASP A 323 -0.70 -6.50 1.58
C ASP A 323 -0.49 -6.91 3.04
N ILE A 324 -0.38 -5.92 3.92
CA ILE A 324 -0.18 -6.10 5.37
C ILE A 324 -1.49 -6.16 6.16
N GLY A 325 -2.64 -6.35 5.49
CA GLY A 325 -3.95 -6.45 6.13
C GLY A 325 -4.42 -5.15 6.78
N THR A 326 -3.90 -4.01 6.33
CA THR A 326 -4.29 -2.66 6.77
C THR A 326 -4.51 -1.75 5.56
N LYS A 327 -5.02 -0.52 5.76
CA LYS A 327 -5.24 0.46 4.68
C LYS A 327 -3.96 0.95 3.96
N HIS A 328 -2.77 0.54 4.42
CA HIS A 328 -1.48 0.96 3.86
C HIS A 328 -0.90 -0.12 2.95
N THR A 329 -0.37 0.27 1.79
CA THR A 329 0.31 -0.64 0.87
C THR A 329 1.77 -0.80 1.26
N GLY A 330 2.21 -2.03 1.48
CA GLY A 330 3.57 -2.38 1.82
C GLY A 330 4.44 -2.58 0.59
N PHE A 331 5.60 -1.96 0.54
CA PHE A 331 6.60 -2.18 -0.51
C PHE A 331 7.90 -2.65 0.11
N ILE A 332 8.47 -3.74 -0.43
CA ILE A 332 9.80 -4.23 -0.08
C ILE A 332 10.74 -3.94 -1.27
N PRO A 333 11.70 -3.02 -1.13
CA PRO A 333 12.79 -2.87 -2.09
C PRO A 333 13.61 -4.17 -2.19
N ALA A 334 14.10 -4.52 -3.39
CA ALA A 334 14.93 -5.72 -3.58
C ALA A 334 16.12 -5.80 -2.60
N ASP A 335 16.71 -4.65 -2.25
CA ASP A 335 17.83 -4.51 -1.31
C ASP A 335 17.50 -4.88 0.16
N GLU A 336 16.21 -4.92 0.50
CA GLU A 336 15.69 -5.23 1.83
C GLU A 336 15.03 -6.64 1.89
N LEU A 337 15.10 -7.39 0.78
CA LEU A 337 14.47 -8.69 0.58
C LEU A 337 15.42 -9.87 0.91
N SER A 338 16.74 -9.70 0.72
CA SER A 338 17.78 -10.69 1.04
C SER A 338 19.16 -10.02 1.20
N ASP A 339 20.11 -10.70 1.85
CA ASP A 339 21.51 -10.23 2.00
C ASP A 339 22.38 -10.47 0.75
N ASP A 340 21.85 -11.16 -0.26
CA ASP A 340 22.57 -11.48 -1.50
C ASP A 340 22.20 -10.48 -2.60
N ALA A 341 23.15 -9.60 -2.97
CA ALA A 341 22.96 -8.52 -3.95
C ALA A 341 22.79 -9.00 -5.42
N SER A 342 22.54 -10.29 -5.62
CA SER A 342 22.50 -10.97 -6.92
C SER A 342 21.22 -11.79 -7.14
N ALA A 343 20.33 -11.89 -6.15
CA ALA A 343 19.14 -12.71 -6.27
C ALA A 343 17.95 -11.87 -6.75
N SER A 344 17.37 -12.25 -7.89
CA SER A 344 16.18 -11.60 -8.45
C SER A 344 14.98 -11.79 -7.51
N PRO A 345 14.17 -10.75 -7.23
CA PRO A 345 12.99 -10.84 -6.37
C PRO A 345 12.00 -11.94 -6.77
N GLU A 346 11.95 -12.27 -8.06
CA GLU A 346 11.10 -13.31 -8.66
C GLU A 346 11.49 -14.75 -8.26
N GLU A 347 12.74 -15.00 -7.87
CA GLU A 347 13.21 -16.34 -7.45
C GLU A 347 13.00 -16.60 -5.94
N ILE A 348 12.85 -15.55 -5.13
CA ILE A 348 12.79 -15.65 -3.66
C ILE A 348 11.34 -15.66 -3.14
N VAL A 349 10.41 -14.98 -3.80
CA VAL A 349 9.03 -14.81 -3.33
C VAL A 349 8.03 -14.98 -4.46
N LYS A 350 6.96 -15.75 -4.18
CA LYS A 350 5.85 -15.96 -5.11
C LYS A 350 4.65 -15.13 -4.67
N VAL A 351 3.85 -14.70 -5.64
CA VAL A 351 2.54 -14.07 -5.40
C VAL A 351 1.70 -15.01 -4.54
N GLY A 352 1.23 -14.52 -3.39
CA GLY A 352 0.46 -15.27 -2.39
C GLY A 352 1.25 -15.80 -1.19
N ASP A 353 2.57 -15.62 -1.14
CA ASP A 353 3.38 -16.05 0.00
C ASP A 353 3.19 -15.14 1.23
N LYS A 354 3.18 -15.74 2.43
CA LYS A 354 2.99 -15.02 3.70
C LYS A 354 4.36 -14.67 4.29
N LEU A 355 4.66 -13.38 4.36
CA LEU A 355 5.92 -12.86 4.88
C LEU A 355 5.71 -12.16 6.21
N ASN A 356 6.61 -12.44 7.15
CA ASN A 356 6.74 -11.67 8.39
C ASN A 356 7.66 -10.48 8.12
N LEU A 357 7.11 -9.27 8.23
CA LEU A 357 7.79 -8.05 7.81
C LEU A 357 7.83 -7.03 8.95
N LEU A 358 8.94 -6.29 9.03
CA LEU A 358 9.08 -5.21 10.00
C LEU A 358 8.99 -3.86 9.29
N VAL A 359 8.16 -2.99 9.86
CA VAL A 359 7.88 -1.64 9.38
C VAL A 359 9.10 -0.76 9.64
N THR A 360 9.91 -0.50 8.60
CA THR A 360 11.14 0.30 8.74
C THR A 360 10.90 1.78 8.61
N LYS A 361 10.06 2.18 7.66
CA LYS A 361 9.61 3.54 7.47
C LYS A 361 8.12 3.52 7.19
N VAL A 362 7.38 4.26 7.99
CA VAL A 362 6.02 4.69 7.65
C VAL A 362 6.19 6.09 7.07
N GLN A 363 6.00 6.25 5.76
CA GLN A 363 5.87 7.58 5.18
C GLN A 363 4.39 7.94 5.17
N ASP A 364 3.94 8.62 6.22
CA ASP A 364 2.55 9.06 6.39
C ASP A 364 2.07 9.97 5.25
N LEU A 365 3.00 10.61 4.52
CA LEU A 365 2.72 11.47 3.36
C LEU A 365 2.37 10.69 2.07
N GLU A 366 2.74 9.40 1.99
CA GLU A 366 2.57 8.57 0.79
C GLU A 366 1.71 7.31 1.02
N GLY A 367 1.34 6.99 2.26
CA GLY A 367 0.59 5.76 2.56
C GLY A 367 1.38 4.48 2.24
N ILE A 368 2.67 4.65 1.93
CA ILE A 368 3.64 3.63 1.60
C ILE A 368 4.35 3.23 2.89
N VAL A 369 4.29 1.94 3.19
CA VAL A 369 5.07 1.36 4.27
C VAL A 369 6.25 0.61 3.66
N THR A 370 7.47 1.07 3.92
CA THR A 370 8.67 0.34 3.52
C THR A 370 8.89 -0.80 4.51
N LEU A 371 8.82 -2.02 4.00
CA LEU A 371 8.94 -3.25 4.77
C LEU A 371 10.32 -3.87 4.54
N SER A 372 10.97 -4.35 5.59
CA SER A 372 12.26 -5.04 5.50
C SER A 372 12.16 -6.45 6.03
N LYS A 373 12.58 -7.42 5.22
CA LYS A 373 12.76 -8.82 5.61
C LYS A 373 14.14 -9.02 6.24
N LYS A 374 15.15 -8.27 5.78
CA LYS A 374 16.53 -8.27 6.28
C LYS A 374 16.67 -8.02 7.78
N ARG A 375 15.87 -7.11 8.35
CA ARG A 375 15.88 -6.84 9.80
C ARG A 375 15.21 -7.93 10.63
N VAL A 376 14.20 -8.61 10.09
CA VAL A 376 13.53 -9.74 10.75
C VAL A 376 14.44 -10.97 10.77
N ASP A 377 15.15 -11.24 9.67
CA ASP A 377 16.10 -12.34 9.57
C ASP A 377 17.35 -12.09 10.44
N SER A 378 17.79 -10.83 10.58
CA SER A 378 18.87 -10.44 11.49
C SER A 378 18.48 -10.58 12.97
N GLU A 379 17.23 -10.28 13.34
CA GLU A 379 16.73 -10.45 14.72
C GLU A 379 16.51 -11.92 15.07
N LYS A 380 15.94 -12.73 14.15
CA LYS A 380 15.83 -14.18 14.33
C LYS A 380 17.21 -14.84 14.41
N GLY A 381 18.17 -14.39 13.58
CA GLY A 381 19.55 -14.81 13.65
C GLY A 381 20.21 -14.46 15.00
N LEU A 382 19.92 -13.28 15.55
CA LEU A 382 20.41 -12.87 16.88
C LEU A 382 19.75 -13.67 18.03
N GLU A 383 18.44 -13.95 17.95
CA GLU A 383 17.72 -14.80 18.92
C GLU A 383 18.23 -16.25 18.88
N GLU A 384 18.50 -16.81 17.69
CA GLU A 384 19.09 -18.14 17.54
C GLU A 384 20.55 -18.18 18.01
N ILE A 385 21.33 -17.12 17.75
CA ILE A 385 22.71 -17.00 18.24
C ILE A 385 22.73 -16.85 19.76
N SER A 386 21.83 -16.08 20.36
CA SER A 386 21.71 -15.95 21.82
C SER A 386 21.36 -17.28 22.48
N LYS A 387 20.40 -18.03 21.92
CA LYS A 387 20.07 -19.37 22.42
C LYS A 387 21.23 -20.36 22.26
N GLY A 388 22.01 -20.26 21.18
CA GLY A 388 23.19 -21.09 20.97
C GLY A 388 24.40 -20.72 21.82
N VAL A 389 24.46 -19.51 22.38
CA VAL A 389 25.47 -19.13 23.39
C VAL A 389 25.20 -19.83 24.72
N ASP A 390 23.93 -19.97 25.11
CA ASP A 390 23.55 -20.72 26.32
C ASP A 390 23.77 -22.25 26.17
N GLU A 391 23.60 -22.79 24.95
CA GLU A 391 23.80 -24.22 24.66
C GLU A 391 25.25 -24.58 24.24
N GLY A 392 26.09 -23.57 23.96
CA GLY A 392 27.46 -23.78 23.52
C GLY A 392 27.61 -24.37 22.11
N THR A 393 26.66 -24.09 21.22
CA THR A 393 26.56 -24.63 19.85
C THR A 393 27.58 -24.01 18.90
N VAL A 394 27.99 -24.80 17.90
CA VAL A 394 28.97 -24.42 16.87
C VAL A 394 28.20 -23.93 15.63
N PHE A 395 28.57 -22.77 15.10
CA PHE A 395 27.92 -22.17 13.94
C PHE A 395 28.86 -22.15 12.72
N ASP A 396 28.34 -22.49 11.54
CA ASP A 396 29.05 -22.30 10.27
C ASP A 396 29.03 -20.81 9.87
N ALA A 397 30.22 -20.20 9.83
CA ALA A 397 30.43 -18.79 9.56
C ALA A 397 31.18 -18.57 8.26
N TYR A 398 30.70 -17.63 7.44
CA TYR A 398 31.41 -17.24 6.23
C TYR A 398 32.34 -16.07 6.52
N ILE A 399 33.65 -16.27 6.33
CA ILE A 399 34.65 -15.24 6.61
C ILE A 399 34.69 -14.26 5.43
N THR A 400 34.30 -13.01 5.68
CA THR A 400 34.21 -11.99 4.64
C THR A 400 35.54 -11.26 4.45
N GLU A 401 36.17 -10.80 5.53
CA GLU A 401 37.38 -9.97 5.45
C GLU A 401 38.32 -10.20 6.64
N ALA A 402 39.63 -10.00 6.41
CA ALA A 402 40.66 -9.98 7.44
C ALA A 402 41.05 -8.54 7.79
N VAL A 403 41.14 -8.22 9.08
CA VAL A 403 41.54 -6.90 9.60
C VAL A 403 42.82 -7.06 10.45
N ASN A 404 43.59 -5.98 10.61
CA ASN A 404 44.91 -5.97 11.30
C ASN A 404 44.95 -6.56 12.73
N LYS A 405 43.80 -6.88 13.36
CA LYS A 405 43.71 -7.48 14.70
C LYS A 405 42.77 -8.71 14.78
N GLY A 406 42.23 -9.22 13.67
CA GLY A 406 41.28 -10.35 13.66
C GLY A 406 40.59 -10.60 12.32
N LEU A 407 39.69 -11.60 12.26
CA LEU A 407 38.86 -11.93 11.09
C LEU A 407 37.42 -11.48 11.32
N VAL A 408 36.72 -11.03 10.27
CA VAL A 408 35.28 -10.72 10.30
C VAL A 408 34.53 -11.81 9.56
N ALA A 409 33.60 -12.45 10.26
CA ALA A 409 32.74 -13.49 9.71
C ALA A 409 31.27 -13.08 9.80
N ILE A 410 30.46 -13.52 8.84
CA ILE A 410 29.01 -13.35 8.86
C ILE A 410 28.38 -14.71 9.13
N VAL A 411 27.53 -14.77 10.16
CA VAL A 411 26.66 -15.92 10.47
C VAL A 411 25.23 -15.42 10.49
N LYS A 412 24.36 -15.97 9.63
CA LYS A 412 22.91 -15.65 9.59
C LYS A 412 22.60 -14.14 9.71
N GLY A 413 23.31 -13.30 8.95
CA GLY A 413 23.11 -11.84 8.94
C GLY A 413 23.83 -11.04 10.04
N VAL A 414 24.48 -11.68 11.02
CA VAL A 414 25.20 -11.01 12.11
C VAL A 414 26.70 -10.95 11.83
N ARG A 415 27.32 -9.76 12.01
CA ARG A 415 28.77 -9.56 11.89
C ARG A 415 29.48 -10.01 13.17
N ILE A 416 30.34 -11.01 13.04
CA ILE A 416 31.12 -11.62 14.12
C ILE A 416 32.59 -11.24 13.94
N PHE A 417 33.23 -10.79 15.01
CA PHE A 417 34.66 -10.48 15.04
C PHE A 417 35.42 -11.59 15.76
N ILE A 418 36.43 -12.16 15.12
CA ILE A 418 37.27 -13.23 15.65
C ILE A 418 38.67 -12.65 15.90
N PRO A 419 39.11 -12.50 17.16
CA PRO A 419 40.46 -12.02 17.45
C PRO A 419 41.53 -12.95 16.87
N ALA A 420 42.64 -12.40 16.38
CA ALA A 420 43.74 -13.21 15.80
C ALA A 420 44.28 -14.30 16.76
N SER A 421 44.18 -14.08 18.08
CA SER A 421 44.55 -15.06 19.12
C SER A 421 43.64 -16.29 19.20
N GLN A 422 42.49 -16.27 18.54
CA GLN A 422 41.48 -17.35 18.56
C GLN A 422 41.09 -17.86 17.16
N ALA A 423 41.78 -17.37 16.12
CA ALA A 423 41.59 -17.77 14.73
C ALA A 423 42.41 -19.00 14.30
N THR A 424 43.51 -19.33 15.00
CA THR A 424 44.42 -20.44 14.66
C THR A 424 44.98 -21.15 15.89
N LEU A 425 45.39 -22.43 15.75
CA LEU A 425 45.92 -23.27 16.85
C LEU A 425 47.36 -22.91 17.29
N ARG A 426 48.19 -22.33 16.40
CA ARG A 426 49.57 -21.90 16.70
C ARG A 426 49.75 -20.41 16.41
N ARG A 427 50.40 -19.68 17.33
CA ARG A 427 50.77 -18.26 17.12
C ARG A 427 51.71 -18.18 15.91
N GLY A 428 51.28 -17.49 14.85
CA GLY A 428 52.15 -17.12 13.72
C GLY A 428 51.81 -17.73 12.35
N GLU A 429 50.69 -18.45 12.18
CA GLU A 429 50.24 -18.85 10.84
C GLU A 429 49.43 -17.73 10.14
N PRO A 430 49.61 -17.54 8.82
CA PRO A 430 48.92 -16.49 8.07
C PRO A 430 47.41 -16.80 7.97
N TYR A 431 46.62 -16.09 8.78
CA TYR A 431 45.16 -16.19 8.85
C TYR A 431 44.43 -15.62 7.62
N GLU A 432 45.16 -14.99 6.69
CA GLU A 432 44.63 -14.42 5.45
C GLU A 432 44.16 -15.47 4.44
N GLN A 433 44.59 -16.74 4.58
CA GLN A 433 44.18 -17.83 3.69
C GLN A 433 42.76 -18.36 3.93
N LEU A 434 42.09 -17.86 4.98
CA LEU A 434 40.75 -18.30 5.38
C LEU A 434 39.64 -17.33 4.93
N VAL A 435 40.00 -16.26 4.24
CA VAL A 435 39.05 -15.29 3.67
C VAL A 435 38.29 -15.97 2.53
N ARG A 436 36.95 -15.82 2.50
CA ARG A 436 36.01 -16.51 1.58
C ARG A 436 35.82 -18.01 1.82
N SER A 437 36.13 -18.51 3.01
CA SER A 437 35.84 -19.90 3.41
C SER A 437 34.74 -19.96 4.47
N HIS A 438 33.96 -21.04 4.46
CA HIS A 438 33.06 -21.40 5.56
C HIS A 438 33.87 -22.07 6.67
N GLN A 439 33.79 -21.53 7.88
CA GLN A 439 34.44 -22.11 9.05
C GLN A 439 33.48 -22.21 10.23
N LYS A 440 33.62 -23.31 10.97
CA LYS A 440 32.88 -23.55 12.20
C LYS A 440 33.46 -22.71 13.34
N ILE A 441 32.64 -21.84 13.92
CA ILE A 441 33.04 -20.95 15.01
C ILE A 441 32.08 -21.10 16.19
N LYS A 442 32.63 -21.00 17.41
CA LYS A 442 31.83 -20.90 18.63
C LYS A 442 31.77 -19.45 19.07
N ILE A 443 30.58 -18.94 19.35
CA ILE A 443 30.40 -17.55 19.80
C ILE A 443 30.62 -17.51 21.31
N LEU A 444 31.52 -16.64 21.77
CA LEU A 444 31.88 -16.50 23.18
C LEU A 444 31.12 -15.37 23.87
N GLU A 445 30.83 -14.30 23.15
CA GLU A 445 30.21 -13.11 23.73
C GLU A 445 29.40 -12.38 22.66
N VAL A 446 28.19 -11.93 23.00
CA VAL A 446 27.33 -11.15 22.10
C VAL A 446 27.13 -9.77 22.73
N ASN A 447 27.44 -8.73 21.98
CA ASN A 447 27.14 -7.36 22.39
C ASN A 447 25.86 -6.92 21.68
N GLU A 448 24.75 -6.95 22.43
CA GLU A 448 23.40 -6.66 21.93
C GLU A 448 23.25 -5.22 21.43
N GLU A 449 23.87 -4.22 22.08
CA GLU A 449 23.73 -2.81 21.71
C GLU A 449 24.40 -2.47 20.37
N ARG A 450 25.47 -3.16 20.01
CA ARG A 450 26.25 -2.87 18.78
C ARG A 450 26.07 -3.89 17.68
N ARG A 451 25.22 -4.90 17.86
CA ARG A 451 24.97 -6.00 16.90
C ARG A 451 26.27 -6.68 16.44
N ARG A 452 27.17 -6.96 17.38
CA ARG A 452 28.46 -7.62 17.13
C ARG A 452 28.64 -8.77 18.11
N ALA A 453 29.10 -9.92 17.62
CA ALA A 453 29.49 -11.03 18.47
C ALA A 453 31.00 -11.30 18.35
N ILE A 454 31.61 -11.84 19.41
CA ILE A 454 33.00 -12.27 19.44
C ILE A 454 33.02 -13.80 19.35
N GLY A 455 33.68 -14.33 18.32
CA GLY A 455 33.75 -15.77 18.06
C GLY A 455 35.16 -16.34 18.21
N SER A 456 35.24 -17.65 18.47
CA SER A 456 36.46 -18.45 18.60
C SER A 456 36.43 -19.65 17.68
N ILE A 457 37.45 -19.80 16.83
CA ILE A 457 37.65 -21.00 15.99
C ILE A 457 38.36 -22.10 16.81
N ARG A 458 39.23 -21.68 17.73
CA ARG A 458 40.03 -22.56 18.59
C ARG A 458 39.18 -23.45 19.52
N ALA A 459 38.09 -22.92 20.08
CA ALA A 459 37.21 -23.68 20.97
C ALA A 459 36.50 -24.85 20.26
N VAL A 460 36.28 -24.77 18.95
CA VAL A 460 35.68 -25.85 18.15
C VAL A 460 36.71 -26.96 17.87
N LEU A 461 37.94 -26.55 17.54
CA LEU A 461 39.05 -27.48 17.29
C LEU A 461 39.52 -28.22 18.55
N ASP A 462 39.43 -27.59 19.74
CA ASP A 462 39.72 -28.25 21.00
C ASP A 462 38.66 -29.32 21.35
N ILE A 463 37.37 -29.09 21.04
CA ILE A 463 36.29 -30.08 21.20
C ILE A 463 36.43 -31.24 20.19
N GLU A 464 36.84 -30.96 18.95
CA GLU A 464 37.13 -32.02 17.96
C GLU A 464 38.37 -32.84 18.33
N ASN A 465 39.40 -32.23 18.92
CA ASN A 465 40.57 -32.94 19.41
C ASN A 465 40.30 -33.76 20.68
N GLU A 466 39.43 -33.29 21.59
CA GLU A 466 38.98 -34.09 22.73
C GLU A 466 38.17 -35.30 22.28
N LYS A 467 37.23 -35.14 21.34
CA LYS A 467 36.51 -36.28 20.75
C LYS A 467 37.43 -37.27 20.05
N LYS A 468 38.43 -36.79 19.30
CA LYS A 468 39.45 -37.66 18.67
C LYS A 468 40.36 -38.31 19.71
N ARG A 469 40.66 -37.67 20.84
CA ARG A 469 41.41 -38.26 21.97
C ARG A 469 40.59 -39.32 22.68
N ASP A 470 39.30 -39.09 22.91
CA ASP A 470 38.41 -40.05 23.56
C ASP A 470 38.11 -41.26 22.66
N GLU A 471 38.00 -41.06 21.35
CA GLU A 471 37.95 -42.16 20.37
C GLU A 471 39.29 -42.93 20.31
N PHE A 472 40.43 -42.23 20.41
CA PHE A 472 41.77 -42.86 20.45
C PHE A 472 41.99 -43.66 21.75
N TRP A 473 41.57 -43.16 22.92
CA TRP A 473 41.68 -43.91 24.18
C TRP A 473 40.70 -45.08 24.28
N ASN A 474 39.56 -45.04 23.57
CA ASN A 474 38.63 -46.17 23.46
C ASN A 474 39.05 -47.23 22.41
N THR A 475 40.04 -46.93 21.56
CA THR A 475 40.59 -47.89 20.56
C THR A 475 41.97 -48.45 20.95
N VAL A 476 42.53 -48.04 22.09
CA VAL A 476 43.75 -48.64 22.65
C VAL A 476 43.36 -49.72 23.67
N GLU A 477 43.27 -50.98 23.22
CA GLU A 477 43.42 -52.14 24.11
C GLU A 477 44.89 -52.24 24.57
N VAL A 478 45.08 -52.56 25.86
CA VAL A 478 46.36 -53.04 26.42
C VAL A 478 46.52 -54.53 26.10
#